data_AF-A0A962MW09-F1
#
_entry.id   AF-A0A962MW09-F1
#
_cell.length_a   1.000
_cell.length_b   1.000
_cell.length_c   1.000
_cell.angle_alpha   90.00
_cell.angle_beta   90.00
_cell.angle_gamma   90.00
#
_symmetry.space_group_name_H-M   'P 1'
#
loop_
_entity.id
_entity.type
_entity.pdbx_description
1 polymer ?
#
loop_
_entity_poly.entity_id
_entity_poly.type
_entity_poly.pdbx_seq_one_letter_code
_entity_poly.pdbx_strand_id
1 'polypeptide(L)'
;MNPRPGWLGELWRIVLLLAGASFVGWVTGEIALWLLLALAAYTLRNLFNLHRLSRWLGDPAKESIPIHFGIWGDIYSQIARVNAHQAERESRLNRLVDEYQASTAALPDGAVAMDARGRIRWFNDAASRLLGLVTAKDIGQPLQNLFRNPEITAFLQARSFEQLLETNVPGDGSRRLEMRLAPYGDGQILLLARDVTERFQQDRIRRDFVANVSHELRTPLTVISGFIENLQADERCSDKRLERPLELMAQQAARMRHIIEDLLLLARLEAGQTTEVLDDVDVAAMLHGVADECRALRADSPEIRCEIASRRRLRGDPKQLRSAVVNLVVNAVHHTPADGHVTLMWRDERQESVLEVRDDGEGIAPEHIPRITERFYRVDSGRSRERGGTGLGLAIVKHVLRYHAAKLEIQSQPDAGSRFICRFPPSRLIG
;
A
#
# COMPACT_ATOMS: atom_id res chain seq x y z
N MET A 1 27.36 -45.09 -19.13
CA MET A 1 28.23 -46.17 -19.65
C MET A 1 29.44 -46.27 -18.74
N ASN A 2 29.56 -47.34 -17.97
CA ASN A 2 30.71 -47.55 -17.08
C ASN A 2 31.99 -47.69 -17.93
N PRO A 3 32.97 -46.77 -17.82
CA PRO A 3 34.23 -46.97 -18.50
C PRO A 3 34.87 -48.21 -17.87
N ARG A 4 35.10 -49.25 -18.67
CA ARG A 4 35.92 -50.38 -18.23
C ARG A 4 37.27 -49.79 -17.81
N PRO A 5 37.73 -50.04 -16.58
CA PRO A 5 38.87 -49.33 -16.04
C PRO A 5 40.08 -49.60 -16.93
N GLY A 6 40.74 -48.52 -17.41
CA GLY A 6 41.96 -48.60 -18.21
C GLY A 6 43.08 -49.44 -17.56
N TRP A 7 42.91 -49.80 -16.29
CA TRP A 7 43.68 -50.76 -15.51
C TRP A 7 43.87 -52.12 -16.17
N LEU A 8 42.84 -52.71 -16.79
CA LEU A 8 42.98 -53.99 -17.49
C LEU A 8 43.88 -53.87 -18.74
N GLY A 9 43.75 -52.77 -19.48
CA GLY A 9 44.58 -52.51 -20.65
C GLY A 9 46.04 -52.22 -20.27
N GLU A 10 46.27 -51.55 -19.14
CA GLU A 10 47.62 -51.27 -18.67
C GLU A 10 48.30 -52.51 -18.07
N LEU A 11 47.54 -53.37 -17.36
CA LEU A 11 48.03 -54.68 -16.91
C LEU A 11 48.49 -55.54 -18.09
N TRP A 12 47.69 -55.62 -19.16
CA TRP A 12 48.09 -56.35 -20.37
C TRP A 12 49.32 -55.76 -21.05
N ARG A 13 49.49 -54.43 -21.05
CA ARG A 13 50.70 -53.78 -21.55
C ARG A 13 51.93 -54.13 -20.74
N ILE A 14 51.84 -54.12 -19.41
CA ILE A 14 52.93 -54.53 -18.52
C ILE A 14 53.29 -55.99 -18.78
N VAL A 15 52.29 -56.88 -18.87
CA VAL A 15 52.51 -58.31 -19.17
C VAL A 15 53.17 -58.51 -20.53
N LEU A 16 52.71 -57.82 -21.59
CA LEU A 16 53.32 -57.89 -22.92
C LEU A 16 54.76 -57.36 -22.94
N LEU A 17 55.02 -56.28 -22.21
CA LEU A 17 56.34 -55.65 -22.14
C LEU A 17 57.33 -56.54 -21.38
N LEU A 18 56.89 -57.16 -20.27
CA LEU A 18 57.66 -58.17 -19.54
C LEU A 18 57.89 -59.43 -20.38
N ALA A 19 56.86 -59.94 -21.08
CA ALA A 19 56.98 -61.12 -21.93
C ALA A 19 57.95 -60.88 -23.11
N GLY A 20 57.87 -59.71 -23.74
CA GLY A 20 58.81 -59.31 -24.80
C GLY A 20 60.25 -59.17 -24.29
N ALA A 21 60.43 -58.56 -23.12
CA ALA A 21 61.74 -58.44 -22.48
C ALA A 21 62.33 -59.80 -22.08
N SER A 22 61.50 -60.73 -21.57
CA SER A 22 61.92 -62.10 -21.29
C SER A 22 62.31 -62.87 -22.55
N PHE A 23 61.59 -62.69 -23.67
CA PHE A 23 61.93 -63.32 -24.94
C PHE A 23 63.27 -62.83 -25.49
N VAL A 24 63.48 -61.50 -25.53
CA VAL A 24 64.76 -60.91 -25.97
C VAL A 24 65.89 -61.35 -25.03
N GLY A 25 65.66 -61.32 -23.72
CA GLY A 25 66.62 -61.77 -22.74
C GLY A 25 66.98 -63.25 -22.85
N TRP A 26 66.05 -64.10 -23.25
CA TRP A 26 66.31 -65.52 -23.52
C TRP A 26 67.23 -65.71 -24.73
N VAL A 27 67.03 -64.92 -25.80
CA VAL A 27 67.86 -64.94 -27.00
C VAL A 27 69.28 -64.42 -26.74
N THR A 28 69.44 -63.41 -25.88
CA THR A 28 70.76 -62.81 -25.58
C THR A 28 71.49 -63.42 -24.39
N GLY A 29 70.84 -64.33 -23.65
CA GLY A 29 71.40 -64.96 -22.44
C GLY A 29 71.34 -64.13 -21.15
N GLU A 30 70.72 -62.95 -21.18
CA GLU A 30 70.76 -61.95 -20.08
C GLU A 30 69.34 -61.46 -19.73
N ILE A 31 68.50 -62.36 -19.21
CA ILE A 31 67.08 -62.09 -18.92
C ILE A 31 66.87 -60.97 -17.89
N ALA A 32 67.71 -60.94 -16.85
CA ALA A 32 67.57 -59.97 -15.76
C ALA A 32 67.77 -58.52 -16.24
N LEU A 33 68.73 -58.29 -17.14
CA LEU A 33 69.08 -56.96 -17.63
C LEU A 33 67.95 -56.39 -18.50
N TRP A 34 67.38 -57.20 -19.39
CA TRP A 34 66.27 -56.78 -20.24
C TRP A 34 64.97 -56.50 -19.46
N LEU A 35 64.67 -57.30 -18.44
CA LEU A 35 63.54 -57.02 -17.54
C LEU A 35 63.73 -55.72 -16.76
N LEU A 36 64.96 -55.45 -16.31
CA LEU A 36 65.28 -54.24 -15.57
C LEU A 36 65.19 -52.99 -16.45
N LEU A 37 65.67 -53.06 -17.70
CA LEU A 37 65.52 -52.00 -18.70
C LEU A 37 64.05 -51.74 -19.05
N ALA A 38 63.26 -52.79 -19.24
CA ALA A 38 61.82 -52.69 -19.49
C ALA A 38 61.08 -51.99 -18.34
N LEU A 39 61.38 -52.37 -17.10
CA LEU A 39 60.76 -51.77 -15.92
C LEU A 39 61.22 -50.31 -15.74
N ALA A 40 62.51 -50.02 -15.95
CA ALA A 40 63.05 -48.67 -15.91
C ALA A 40 62.42 -47.75 -16.97
N ALA A 41 62.24 -48.23 -18.20
CA ALA A 41 61.56 -47.46 -19.25
C ALA A 41 60.09 -47.17 -18.90
N TYR A 42 59.41 -48.15 -18.28
CA TYR A 42 58.02 -47.99 -17.84
C TYR A 42 57.87 -46.96 -16.71
N THR A 43 58.74 -47.01 -15.69
CA THR A 43 58.73 -46.05 -14.58
C THR A 43 59.10 -44.65 -15.06
N LEU A 44 60.09 -44.50 -15.95
CA LEU A 44 60.47 -43.21 -16.54
C LEU A 44 59.29 -42.58 -17.30
N ARG A 45 58.56 -43.38 -18.08
CA ARG A 45 57.34 -42.95 -18.78
C ARG A 45 56.26 -42.47 -17.81
N ASN A 46 56.03 -43.17 -16.70
CA ASN A 46 55.04 -42.75 -15.70
C ASN A 46 55.46 -41.48 -14.95
N LEU A 47 56.74 -41.34 -14.60
CA LEU A 47 57.30 -40.10 -14.02
C LEU A 47 57.14 -38.92 -14.97
N PHE A 48 57.39 -39.12 -16.27
CA PHE A 48 57.19 -38.10 -17.28
C PHE A 48 55.71 -37.66 -17.36
N ASN A 49 54.78 -38.60 -17.33
CA ASN A 49 53.35 -38.29 -17.35
C ASN A 49 52.89 -37.58 -16.06
N LEU A 50 53.41 -37.98 -14.90
CA LEU A 50 53.11 -37.31 -13.63
C LEU A 50 53.61 -35.86 -13.61
N HIS A 51 54.83 -35.61 -14.12
CA HIS A 51 55.39 -34.26 -14.25
C HIS A 51 54.61 -33.40 -15.24
N ARG A 52 54.05 -34.03 -16.29
CA ARG A 52 53.17 -33.35 -17.24
C ARG A 52 51.81 -33.04 -16.62
N LEU A 53 51.27 -33.93 -15.80
CA LEU A 53 50.04 -33.70 -15.03
C LEU A 53 50.19 -32.55 -14.03
N SER A 54 51.33 -32.48 -13.31
CA SER A 54 51.56 -31.41 -12.33
C SER A 54 51.65 -30.03 -13.00
N ARG A 55 52.29 -29.93 -14.17
CA ARG A 55 52.30 -28.69 -14.97
C ARG A 55 50.91 -28.31 -15.48
N TRP A 56 50.18 -29.28 -16.04
CA TRP A 56 48.83 -29.06 -16.55
C TRP A 56 47.85 -28.63 -15.45
N LEU A 57 47.96 -29.21 -14.25
CA LEU A 57 47.17 -28.80 -13.08
C LEU A 57 47.45 -27.36 -12.64
N GLY A 58 48.65 -26.84 -12.91
CA GLY A 58 49.04 -25.47 -12.57
C GLY A 58 48.42 -24.40 -13.49
N ASP A 59 48.20 -24.71 -14.78
CA ASP A 59 47.55 -23.79 -15.73
C ASP A 59 46.67 -24.57 -16.74
N PRO A 60 45.51 -25.09 -16.30
CA PRO A 60 44.66 -25.96 -17.13
C PRO A 60 44.03 -25.25 -18.34
N ALA A 61 44.02 -23.91 -18.34
CA ALA A 61 43.40 -23.09 -19.38
C ALA A 61 44.30 -22.91 -20.61
N LYS A 62 45.62 -23.09 -20.48
CA LYS A 62 46.58 -22.91 -21.59
C LYS A 62 47.02 -24.21 -22.25
N GLU A 63 46.96 -25.34 -21.54
CA GLU A 63 47.42 -26.63 -22.06
C GLU A 63 46.25 -27.57 -22.37
N SER A 64 46.18 -28.04 -23.62
CA SER A 64 45.25 -29.09 -24.03
C SER A 64 45.61 -30.43 -23.37
N ILE A 65 44.60 -31.31 -23.22
CA ILE A 65 44.77 -32.59 -22.53
C ILE A 65 45.93 -33.37 -23.20
N PRO A 66 46.99 -33.67 -22.45
CA PRO A 66 48.24 -34.15 -23.03
C PRO A 66 48.20 -35.59 -23.57
N ILE A 67 47.30 -36.43 -23.04
CA ILE A 67 47.14 -37.84 -23.39
C ILE A 67 45.65 -38.20 -23.32
N HIS A 68 45.12 -38.83 -24.37
CA HIS A 68 43.70 -39.22 -24.46
C HIS A 68 43.43 -40.73 -24.30
N PHE A 69 44.47 -41.56 -24.16
CA PHE A 69 44.34 -43.02 -24.15
C PHE A 69 44.94 -43.66 -22.89
N GLY A 70 44.34 -44.77 -22.45
CA GLY A 70 44.77 -45.52 -21.26
C GLY A 70 44.41 -44.82 -19.94
N ILE A 71 44.96 -45.32 -18.82
CA ILE A 71 44.66 -44.82 -17.46
C ILE A 71 44.92 -43.31 -17.35
N TRP A 72 46.00 -42.82 -17.94
CA TRP A 72 46.33 -41.39 -17.91
C TRP A 72 45.25 -40.55 -18.62
N GLY A 73 44.73 -41.00 -19.77
CA GLY A 73 43.63 -40.31 -20.46
C GLY A 73 42.35 -40.26 -19.63
N ASP A 74 42.03 -41.35 -18.93
CA ASP A 74 40.88 -41.38 -18.01
C ASP A 74 41.07 -40.37 -16.87
N ILE A 75 42.24 -40.36 -16.22
CA ILE A 75 42.59 -39.43 -15.14
C ILE A 75 42.50 -37.97 -15.60
N TYR A 76 43.13 -37.61 -16.72
CA TYR A 76 43.06 -36.25 -17.27
C TYR A 76 41.61 -35.84 -17.58
N SER A 77 40.84 -36.73 -18.21
CA SER A 77 39.45 -36.44 -18.57
C SER A 77 38.54 -36.27 -17.36
N GLN A 78 38.81 -36.97 -16.26
CA GLN A 78 38.03 -36.90 -15.03
C GLN A 78 38.33 -35.61 -14.28
N ILE A 79 39.61 -35.23 -14.16
CA ILE A 79 40.01 -33.96 -13.55
C ILE A 79 39.49 -32.77 -14.37
N ALA A 80 39.62 -32.81 -15.70
CA ALA A 80 39.11 -31.76 -16.58
C ALA A 80 37.59 -31.57 -16.43
N ARG A 81 36.82 -32.67 -16.34
CA ARG A 81 35.38 -32.64 -16.09
C ARG A 81 35.01 -32.01 -14.75
N VAL A 82 35.73 -32.35 -13.68
CA VAL A 82 35.48 -31.79 -12.34
C VAL A 82 35.74 -30.28 -12.32
N ASN A 83 36.87 -29.83 -12.88
CA ASN A 83 37.21 -28.41 -12.95
C ASN A 83 36.20 -27.63 -13.81
N ALA A 84 35.81 -28.17 -14.96
CA ALA A 84 34.80 -27.55 -15.83
C ALA A 84 33.46 -27.39 -15.10
N HIS A 85 32.99 -28.43 -14.41
CA HIS A 85 31.77 -28.35 -13.60
C HIS A 85 31.87 -27.36 -12.45
N GLN A 86 33.05 -27.21 -11.83
CA GLN A 86 33.25 -26.26 -10.75
C GLN A 86 33.19 -24.81 -11.27
N ALA A 87 33.86 -24.52 -12.38
CA ALA A 87 33.79 -23.22 -13.04
C ALA A 87 32.36 -22.87 -13.51
N GLU A 88 31.63 -23.86 -14.04
CA GLU A 88 30.23 -23.68 -14.44
C GLU A 88 29.33 -23.36 -13.23
N ARG A 89 29.51 -24.04 -12.09
CA ARG A 89 28.77 -23.75 -10.84
C ARG A 89 29.04 -22.35 -10.33
N GLU A 90 30.30 -21.93 -10.30
CA GLU A 90 30.70 -20.61 -9.81
C GLU A 90 30.12 -19.49 -10.70
N SER A 91 30.22 -19.64 -12.03
CA SER A 91 29.61 -18.68 -12.95
C SER A 91 28.08 -18.62 -12.84
N ARG A 92 27.41 -19.75 -12.61
CA ARG A 92 25.95 -19.78 -12.40
C ARG A 92 25.53 -19.09 -11.10
N LEU A 93 26.28 -19.28 -10.03
CA LEU A 93 26.04 -18.59 -8.76
C LEU A 93 26.22 -17.08 -8.92
N ASN A 94 27.30 -16.63 -9.57
CA ASN A 94 27.53 -15.21 -9.82
C ASN A 94 26.41 -14.59 -10.66
N ARG A 95 25.96 -15.27 -11.73
CA ARG A 95 24.81 -14.80 -12.53
C ARG A 95 23.53 -14.65 -11.71
N LEU A 96 23.22 -15.62 -10.85
CA LEU A 96 22.05 -15.53 -9.98
C LEU A 96 22.18 -14.33 -9.02
N VAL A 97 23.35 -14.13 -8.41
CA VAL A 97 23.61 -12.97 -7.54
C VAL A 97 23.42 -11.65 -8.30
N ASP A 98 23.97 -11.54 -9.51
CA ASP A 98 23.84 -10.36 -10.36
C ASP A 98 22.37 -10.10 -10.74
N GLU A 99 21.61 -11.14 -11.07
CA GLU A 99 20.19 -11.04 -11.40
C GLU A 99 19.32 -10.62 -10.20
N TYR A 100 19.61 -11.14 -9.00
CA TYR A 100 18.97 -10.70 -7.75
C TYR A 100 19.31 -9.23 -7.42
N GLN A 101 20.54 -8.79 -7.65
CA GLN A 101 20.93 -7.40 -7.45
C GLN A 101 20.26 -6.47 -8.46
N ALA A 102 20.24 -6.85 -9.75
CA ALA A 102 19.61 -6.07 -10.81
C ALA A 102 18.10 -5.91 -10.61
N SER A 103 17.40 -6.98 -10.21
CA SER A 103 15.96 -6.93 -9.92
C SER A 103 15.64 -6.02 -8.72
N THR A 104 16.49 -6.01 -7.69
CA THR A 104 16.29 -5.14 -6.53
C THR A 104 16.70 -3.69 -6.78
N ALA A 105 17.65 -3.45 -7.69
CA ALA A 105 18.02 -2.11 -8.15
C ALA A 105 16.97 -1.47 -9.06
N ALA A 106 16.18 -2.29 -9.78
CA ALA A 106 15.06 -1.84 -10.60
C ALA A 106 13.83 -1.42 -9.77
N LEU A 107 13.77 -1.74 -8.47
CA LEU A 107 12.68 -1.30 -7.61
C LEU A 107 12.77 0.22 -7.36
N PRO A 108 11.67 0.96 -7.53
CA PRO A 108 11.64 2.40 -7.24
C PRO A 108 11.72 2.69 -5.73
N ASP A 109 11.33 1.73 -4.91
CA ASP A 109 11.36 1.82 -3.45
C ASP A 109 12.77 1.56 -2.92
N GLY A 110 13.19 2.37 -1.95
CA GLY A 110 14.44 2.19 -1.23
C GLY A 110 14.33 1.01 -0.28
N ALA A 111 15.25 0.06 -0.39
CA ALA A 111 15.34 -1.11 0.47
C ALA A 111 16.63 -1.07 1.30
N VAL A 112 16.53 -1.22 2.61
CA VAL A 112 17.67 -1.26 3.55
C VAL A 112 17.56 -2.49 4.43
N ALA A 113 18.47 -3.44 4.26
CA ALA A 113 18.56 -4.63 5.10
C ALA A 113 19.43 -4.34 6.33
N MET A 114 18.91 -4.69 7.51
CA MET A 114 19.54 -4.44 8.80
C MET A 114 19.66 -5.72 9.63
N ASP A 115 20.67 -5.80 10.47
CA ASP A 115 20.79 -6.89 11.45
C ASP A 115 19.78 -6.75 12.61
N ALA A 116 19.77 -7.74 13.52
CA ALA A 116 18.93 -7.74 14.71
C ALA A 116 19.20 -6.57 15.68
N ARG A 117 20.26 -5.79 15.48
CA ARG A 117 20.64 -4.61 16.26
C ARG A 117 20.37 -3.30 15.50
N GLY A 118 19.78 -3.36 14.30
CA GLY A 118 19.47 -2.19 13.48
C GLY A 118 20.67 -1.62 12.72
N ARG A 119 21.75 -2.39 12.54
CA ARG A 119 22.91 -1.98 11.73
C ARG A 119 22.71 -2.33 10.28
N ILE A 120 23.05 -1.41 9.40
CA ILE A 120 22.90 -1.55 7.96
C ILE A 120 23.84 -2.66 7.45
N ARG A 121 23.30 -3.69 6.81
CA ARG A 121 24.10 -4.72 6.12
C ARG A 121 24.17 -4.48 4.62
N TRP A 122 23.10 -3.95 4.05
CA TRP A 122 22.97 -3.75 2.61
C TRP A 122 21.83 -2.77 2.32
N PHE A 123 21.88 -2.08 1.18
CA PHE A 123 20.79 -1.29 0.63
C PHE A 123 20.89 -1.17 -0.89
N ASN A 124 19.77 -0.90 -1.56
CA ASN A 124 19.74 -0.69 -3.02
C ASN A 124 20.01 0.77 -3.41
N ASP A 125 20.17 1.02 -4.72
CA ASP A 125 20.42 2.36 -5.27
C ASP A 125 19.28 3.35 -4.99
N ALA A 126 18.03 2.85 -4.94
CA ALA A 126 16.88 3.68 -4.58
C ALA A 126 17.01 4.20 -3.14
N ALA A 127 17.46 3.37 -2.19
CA ALA A 127 17.70 3.81 -0.82
C ALA A 127 18.83 4.84 -0.73
N SER A 128 19.89 4.72 -1.54
CA SER A 128 20.94 5.75 -1.65
C SER A 128 20.35 7.09 -2.09
N ARG A 129 19.45 7.10 -3.09
CA ARG A 129 18.82 8.32 -3.60
C ARG A 129 17.78 8.92 -2.66
N LEU A 130 16.95 8.09 -2.04
CA LEU A 130 15.83 8.54 -1.20
C LEU A 130 16.24 8.89 0.23
N LEU A 131 17.18 8.14 0.80
CA LEU A 131 17.62 8.28 2.19
C LEU A 131 19.00 8.92 2.32
N GLY A 132 19.71 9.15 1.21
CA GLY A 132 21.04 9.77 1.20
C GLY A 132 22.16 8.83 1.68
N LEU A 133 21.96 7.51 1.60
CA LEU A 133 22.92 6.51 2.07
C LEU A 133 24.13 6.39 1.13
N VAL A 134 25.31 6.17 1.72
CA VAL A 134 26.59 6.03 1.05
C VAL A 134 27.25 4.70 1.42
N THR A 135 27.44 3.82 0.43
CA THR A 135 27.90 2.42 0.62
C THR A 135 29.21 2.34 1.41
N ALA A 136 30.15 3.25 1.13
CA ALA A 136 31.47 3.26 1.75
C ALA A 136 31.47 3.70 3.23
N LYS A 137 30.41 4.35 3.71
CA LYS A 137 30.37 4.97 5.06
C LYS A 137 29.34 4.33 5.98
N ASP A 138 28.20 3.92 5.43
CA ASP A 138 27.02 3.64 6.23
C ASP A 138 26.82 2.14 6.51
N ILE A 139 27.45 1.26 5.74
CA ILE A 139 27.44 -0.18 6.02
C ILE A 139 28.08 -0.45 7.39
N GLY A 140 27.39 -1.21 8.24
CA GLY A 140 27.79 -1.55 9.61
C GLY A 140 27.38 -0.51 10.66
N GLN A 141 26.94 0.68 10.24
CA GLN A 141 26.46 1.72 11.15
C GLN A 141 24.99 1.49 11.53
N PRO A 142 24.55 1.88 12.74
CA PRO A 142 23.15 1.90 13.11
C PRO A 142 22.37 2.89 12.24
N LEU A 143 21.26 2.45 11.63
CA LEU A 143 20.46 3.30 10.73
C LEU A 143 19.94 4.58 11.43
N GLN A 144 19.62 4.47 12.72
CA GLN A 144 19.17 5.58 13.57
C GLN A 144 20.16 6.77 13.64
N ASN A 145 21.46 6.54 13.42
CA ASN A 145 22.46 7.61 13.50
C ASN A 145 22.41 8.56 12.28
N LEU A 146 21.86 8.09 11.17
CA LEU A 146 21.71 8.88 9.94
C LEU A 146 20.51 9.83 10.01
N PHE A 147 19.51 9.49 10.82
CA PHE A 147 18.28 10.23 10.92
C PHE A 147 18.19 10.96 12.25
N ARG A 148 18.42 12.28 12.24
CA ARG A 148 18.15 13.16 13.39
C ARG A 148 16.66 13.48 13.55
N ASN A 149 15.77 12.57 13.16
CA ASN A 149 14.34 12.71 13.37
C ASN A 149 13.91 11.75 14.50
N PRO A 150 13.41 12.26 15.64
CA PRO A 150 12.95 11.42 16.75
C PRO A 150 11.81 10.47 16.35
N GLU A 151 10.97 10.82 15.36
CA GLU A 151 9.90 9.96 14.87
C GLU A 151 10.44 8.68 14.22
N ILE A 152 11.47 8.81 13.37
CA ILE A 152 12.13 7.67 12.72
C ILE A 152 12.81 6.79 13.77
N THR A 153 13.45 7.40 14.78
CA THR A 153 14.10 6.64 15.85
C THR A 153 13.08 5.84 16.66
N ALA A 154 11.96 6.46 17.05
CA ALA A 154 10.89 5.80 17.79
C ALA A 154 10.28 4.65 16.96
N PHE A 155 10.05 4.86 15.67
CA PHE A 155 9.54 3.83 14.76
C PHE A 155 10.47 2.61 14.63
N LEU A 156 11.77 2.85 14.47
CA LEU A 156 12.77 1.78 14.40
C LEU A 156 12.90 1.01 15.73
N GLN A 157 12.72 1.69 16.87
CA GLN A 157 12.74 1.06 18.20
C GLN A 157 11.48 0.25 18.49
N ALA A 158 10.31 0.73 18.05
CA ALA A 158 9.04 0.04 18.26
C ALA A 158 8.97 -1.33 17.56
N ARG A 159 9.74 -1.52 16.46
CA ARG A 159 9.77 -2.75 15.66
C ARG A 159 8.40 -3.28 15.26
N SER A 160 7.45 -2.39 15.05
CA SER A 160 6.11 -2.75 14.58
C SER A 160 6.16 -3.03 13.08
N PHE A 161 5.90 -4.27 12.67
CA PHE A 161 5.88 -4.69 11.26
C PHE A 161 4.57 -4.36 10.53
N GLU A 162 3.53 -3.96 11.29
CA GLU A 162 2.23 -3.55 10.76
C GLU A 162 2.10 -2.04 10.60
N GLN A 163 2.91 -1.27 11.32
CA GLN A 163 2.81 0.18 11.33
C GLN A 163 3.58 0.81 10.17
N LEU A 164 2.97 1.84 9.61
CA LEU A 164 3.55 2.71 8.60
C LEU A 164 4.03 4.00 9.25
N LEU A 165 5.19 4.51 8.85
CA LEU A 165 5.65 5.84 9.22
C LEU A 165 5.68 6.73 7.97
N GLU A 166 4.93 7.82 7.99
CA GLU A 166 5.06 8.91 7.01
C GLU A 166 5.88 10.05 7.61
N THR A 167 7.00 10.40 6.97
CA THR A 167 7.89 11.47 7.43
C THR A 167 8.43 12.26 6.25
N ASN A 168 8.96 13.45 6.50
CA ASN A 168 9.74 14.17 5.49
C ASN A 168 11.11 13.49 5.28
N VAL A 169 11.67 13.64 4.08
CA VAL A 169 13.04 13.23 3.81
C VAL A 169 13.99 14.02 4.73
N PRO A 170 14.93 13.35 5.42
CA PRO A 170 15.94 14.01 6.23
C PRO A 170 16.76 15.01 5.39
N GLY A 171 16.72 16.29 5.75
CA GLY A 171 17.44 17.36 5.04
C GLY A 171 16.70 17.93 3.82
N ASP A 172 15.59 17.33 3.38
CA ASP A 172 14.74 17.85 2.31
C ASP A 172 13.26 17.82 2.74
N GLY A 173 12.78 18.96 3.27
CA GLY A 173 11.40 19.10 3.72
C GLY A 173 10.36 19.11 2.58
N SER A 174 10.78 19.13 1.32
CA SER A 174 9.87 19.15 0.17
C SER A 174 9.40 17.76 -0.25
N ARG A 175 10.13 16.72 0.18
CA ARG A 175 9.84 15.32 -0.15
C ARG A 175 9.31 14.55 1.04
N ARG A 176 8.38 13.64 0.78
CA ARG A 176 7.70 12.79 1.77
C ARG A 176 8.05 11.34 1.50
N LEU A 177 8.43 10.63 2.57
CA LEU A 177 8.69 9.21 2.55
C LEU A 177 7.66 8.46 3.38
N GLU A 178 7.24 7.35 2.83
CA GLU A 178 6.47 6.30 3.51
C GLU A 178 7.44 5.16 3.84
N MET A 179 7.57 4.84 5.13
CA MET A 179 8.52 3.84 5.64
C MET A 179 7.78 2.66 6.30
N ARG A 180 8.23 1.44 5.99
CA ARG A 180 7.70 0.20 6.56
C ARG A 180 8.80 -0.78 6.91
N LEU A 181 8.65 -1.47 8.04
CA LEU A 181 9.52 -2.58 8.43
C LEU A 181 8.90 -3.93 8.04
N ALA A 182 9.73 -4.83 7.52
CA ALA A 182 9.38 -6.21 7.24
C ALA A 182 10.43 -7.17 7.82
N PRO A 183 10.04 -8.36 8.29
CA PRO A 183 11.00 -9.38 8.68
C PRO A 183 11.77 -9.89 7.46
N TYR A 184 13.07 -10.14 7.62
CA TYR A 184 13.93 -10.66 6.57
C TYR A 184 14.86 -11.73 7.16
N GLY A 185 14.83 -12.96 6.63
CA GLY A 185 15.66 -14.06 7.11
C GLY A 185 15.61 -14.32 8.63
N ASP A 186 16.68 -14.92 9.17
CA ASP A 186 16.82 -15.24 10.60
C ASP A 186 17.11 -13.98 11.44
N GLY A 187 16.05 -13.26 11.82
CA GLY A 187 16.10 -12.14 12.75
C GLY A 187 16.64 -10.82 12.18
N GLN A 188 16.73 -10.70 10.85
CA GLN A 188 17.07 -9.44 10.18
C GLN A 188 15.79 -8.66 9.86
N ILE A 189 15.96 -7.36 9.63
CA ILE A 189 14.87 -6.42 9.40
C ILE A 189 15.12 -5.72 8.08
N LEU A 190 14.11 -5.68 7.22
CA LEU A 190 14.12 -4.92 5.98
C LEU A 190 13.30 -3.65 6.16
N LEU A 191 13.92 -2.48 6.00
CA LEU A 191 13.22 -1.22 5.88
C LEU A 191 12.94 -0.97 4.39
N LEU A 192 11.68 -0.72 4.07
CA LEU A 192 11.23 -0.24 2.77
C LEU A 192 10.84 1.23 2.91
N ALA A 193 11.36 2.07 2.02
CA ALA A 193 11.09 3.50 1.97
C ALA A 193 10.60 3.87 0.57
N ARG A 194 9.40 4.43 0.48
CA ARG A 194 8.76 4.85 -0.77
C ARG A 194 8.61 6.35 -0.80
N ASP A 195 8.92 6.96 -1.95
CA ASP A 195 8.61 8.37 -2.18
C ASP A 195 7.11 8.52 -2.45
N VAL A 196 6.43 9.27 -1.59
CA VAL A 196 4.99 9.58 -1.68
C VAL A 196 4.74 11.07 -1.92
N THR A 197 5.77 11.81 -2.35
CA THR A 197 5.73 13.26 -2.54
C THR A 197 4.65 13.67 -3.53
N GLU A 198 4.59 13.06 -4.72
CA GLU A 198 3.60 13.44 -5.75
C GLU A 198 2.17 13.23 -5.26
N ARG A 199 1.89 12.08 -4.64
CA ARG A 199 0.57 11.79 -4.06
C ARG A 199 0.19 12.84 -3.03
N PHE A 200 1.11 13.15 -2.12
CA PHE A 200 0.87 14.15 -1.08
C PHE A 200 0.70 15.57 -1.65
N GLN A 201 1.47 15.93 -2.68
CA GLN A 201 1.36 17.21 -3.38
C GLN A 201 0.02 17.32 -4.12
N GLN A 202 -0.44 16.28 -4.81
CA GLN A 202 -1.76 16.26 -5.45
C GLN A 202 -2.88 16.44 -4.42
N ASP A 203 -2.80 15.71 -3.30
CA ASP A 203 -3.76 15.86 -2.20
C ASP A 203 -3.73 17.27 -1.60
N ARG A 204 -2.54 17.89 -1.51
CA ARG A 204 -2.37 19.26 -1.01
C ARG A 204 -2.93 20.29 -2.00
N ILE A 205 -2.56 20.22 -3.28
CA ILE A 205 -3.05 21.14 -4.32
C ILE A 205 -4.58 21.07 -4.39
N ARG A 206 -5.15 19.86 -4.34
CA ARG A 206 -6.59 19.67 -4.33
C ARG A 206 -7.25 20.35 -3.13
N ARG A 207 -6.66 20.23 -1.94
CA ARG A 207 -7.13 20.90 -0.72
C ARG A 207 -7.04 22.42 -0.82
N ASP A 208 -5.87 22.94 -1.18
CA ASP A 208 -5.62 24.38 -1.28
C ASP A 208 -6.54 25.00 -2.33
N PHE A 209 -6.80 24.30 -3.43
CA PHE A 209 -7.77 24.72 -4.44
C PHE A 209 -9.20 24.80 -3.86
N VAL A 210 -9.68 23.74 -3.20
CA VAL A 210 -11.04 23.76 -2.62
C VAL A 210 -11.17 24.83 -1.55
N ALA A 211 -10.16 25.00 -0.69
CA ALA A 211 -10.12 26.02 0.34
C ALA A 211 -10.19 27.43 -0.27
N ASN A 212 -9.33 27.72 -1.25
CA ASN A 212 -9.28 29.02 -1.90
C ASN A 212 -10.58 29.34 -2.65
N VAL A 213 -11.08 28.40 -3.47
CA VAL A 213 -12.35 28.57 -4.19
C VAL A 213 -13.49 28.86 -3.21
N SER A 214 -13.50 28.21 -2.05
CA SER A 214 -14.55 28.43 -1.07
C SER A 214 -14.50 29.81 -0.43
N HIS A 215 -13.30 30.32 -0.14
CA HIS A 215 -13.11 31.68 0.38
C HIS A 215 -13.48 32.75 -0.66
N GLU A 216 -13.07 32.55 -1.91
CA GLU A 216 -13.39 33.44 -3.04
C GLU A 216 -14.88 33.43 -3.40
N LEU A 217 -15.59 32.32 -3.17
CA LEU A 217 -17.04 32.24 -3.40
C LEU A 217 -17.87 32.71 -2.20
N ARG A 218 -17.41 32.52 -0.96
CA ARG A 218 -18.13 32.95 0.25
C ARG A 218 -18.29 34.47 0.31
N THR A 219 -17.22 35.20 0.00
CA THR A 219 -17.19 36.68 0.09
C THR A 219 -18.25 37.36 -0.79
N PRO A 220 -18.33 37.11 -2.12
CA PRO A 220 -19.36 37.72 -2.96
C PRO A 220 -20.76 37.24 -2.60
N LEU A 221 -20.91 35.99 -2.13
CA LEU A 221 -22.19 35.45 -1.73
C LEU A 221 -22.75 36.10 -0.47
N THR A 222 -21.89 36.41 0.50
CA THR A 222 -22.26 37.18 1.70
C THR A 222 -22.75 38.57 1.31
N VAL A 223 -22.07 39.24 0.37
CA VAL A 223 -22.49 40.57 -0.12
C VAL A 223 -23.85 40.51 -0.82
N ILE A 224 -24.04 39.53 -1.71
CA ILE A 224 -25.32 39.32 -2.41
C ILE A 224 -26.44 39.01 -1.41
N SER A 225 -26.19 38.14 -0.43
CA SER A 225 -27.17 37.81 0.61
C SER A 225 -27.54 39.05 1.43
N GLY A 226 -26.56 39.86 1.83
CA GLY A 226 -26.79 41.10 2.57
C GLY A 226 -27.59 42.14 1.77
N PHE A 227 -27.37 42.25 0.45
CA PHE A 227 -28.20 43.12 -0.39
C PHE A 227 -29.64 42.61 -0.51
N ILE A 228 -29.84 41.30 -0.65
CA ILE A 228 -31.19 40.72 -0.71
C ILE A 228 -31.91 40.92 0.63
N GLU A 229 -31.25 40.66 1.76
CA GLU A 229 -31.78 40.89 3.11
C GLU A 229 -32.16 42.36 3.33
N ASN A 230 -31.29 43.29 2.93
CA ASN A 230 -31.57 44.73 3.02
C ASN A 230 -32.77 45.15 2.16
N LEU A 231 -32.88 44.63 0.93
CA LEU A 231 -34.00 44.92 0.04
C LEU A 231 -35.32 44.31 0.53
N GLN A 232 -35.28 43.16 1.20
CA GLN A 232 -36.46 42.55 1.83
C GLN A 232 -36.89 43.29 3.11
N ALA A 233 -35.93 43.88 3.84
CA ALA A 233 -36.20 44.63 5.07
C ALA A 233 -36.64 46.08 4.84
N ASP A 234 -36.36 46.66 3.66
CA ASP A 234 -36.73 48.05 3.35
C ASP A 234 -38.18 48.15 2.86
N GLU A 235 -39.09 48.54 3.76
CA GLU A 235 -40.51 48.76 3.47
C GLU A 235 -40.75 49.80 2.36
N ARG A 236 -39.80 50.69 2.07
CA ARG A 236 -39.92 51.71 1.00
C ARG A 236 -39.69 51.12 -0.39
N CYS A 237 -39.04 49.97 -0.48
CA CYS A 237 -38.81 49.19 -1.70
C CYS A 237 -39.79 48.02 -1.87
N SER A 238 -40.86 47.96 -1.06
CA SER A 238 -41.91 46.94 -1.08
C SER A 238 -42.79 46.99 -2.35
N ASP A 239 -42.21 46.68 -3.50
CA ASP A 239 -42.98 46.28 -4.68
C ASP A 239 -43.30 44.78 -4.55
N LYS A 240 -44.59 44.44 -4.45
CA LYS A 240 -45.08 43.05 -4.40
C LYS A 240 -44.59 42.20 -5.57
N ARG A 241 -44.21 42.82 -6.69
CA ARG A 241 -43.62 42.12 -7.85
C ARG A 241 -42.21 41.60 -7.59
N LEU A 242 -41.49 42.18 -6.62
CA LEU A 242 -40.11 41.85 -6.27
C LEU A 242 -39.99 40.89 -5.08
N GLU A 243 -41.03 40.75 -4.26
CA GLU A 243 -41.05 39.81 -3.11
C GLU A 243 -40.66 38.38 -3.55
N ARG A 244 -41.36 37.84 -4.55
CA ARG A 244 -41.11 36.47 -5.04
C ARG A 244 -39.72 36.30 -5.68
N PRO A 245 -39.26 37.19 -6.58
CA PRO A 245 -37.88 37.16 -7.06
C PRO A 245 -36.82 37.24 -5.94
N LEU A 246 -36.98 38.13 -4.96
CA LEU A 246 -36.02 38.29 -3.86
C LEU A 246 -35.96 37.05 -2.96
N GLU A 247 -37.11 36.43 -2.65
CA GLU A 247 -37.14 35.14 -1.96
C GLU A 247 -36.38 34.06 -2.73
N LEU A 248 -36.60 33.95 -4.04
CA LEU A 248 -35.91 32.97 -4.88
C LEU A 248 -34.40 33.23 -4.91
N MET A 249 -33.97 34.50 -4.98
CA MET A 249 -32.56 34.88 -4.92
C MET A 249 -31.93 34.53 -3.56
N ALA A 250 -32.63 34.81 -2.44
CA ALA A 250 -32.17 34.45 -1.10
C ALA A 250 -32.01 32.92 -0.96
N GLN A 251 -32.97 32.15 -1.47
CA GLN A 251 -32.93 30.68 -1.45
C GLN A 251 -31.75 30.14 -2.28
N GLN A 252 -31.50 30.69 -3.47
CA GLN A 252 -30.34 30.28 -4.28
C GLN A 252 -29.02 30.67 -3.61
N ALA A 253 -28.94 31.85 -2.98
CA ALA A 253 -27.74 32.28 -2.28
C ALA A 253 -27.44 31.36 -1.08
N ALA A 254 -28.45 31.03 -0.26
CA ALA A 254 -28.32 30.07 0.83
C ALA A 254 -27.89 28.68 0.32
N ARG A 255 -28.46 28.22 -0.80
CA ARG A 255 -28.09 26.94 -1.42
C ARG A 255 -26.63 26.91 -1.86
N MET A 256 -26.14 27.97 -2.51
CA MET A 256 -24.73 28.06 -2.91
C MET A 256 -23.80 28.02 -1.69
N ARG A 257 -24.17 28.68 -0.59
CA ARG A 257 -23.40 28.69 0.65
C ARG A 257 -23.26 27.27 1.21
N HIS A 258 -24.35 26.52 1.27
CA HIS A 258 -24.33 25.14 1.72
C HIS A 258 -23.50 24.23 0.81
N ILE A 259 -23.58 24.37 -0.52
CA ILE A 259 -22.73 23.60 -1.46
C ILE A 259 -21.24 23.83 -1.17
N ILE A 260 -20.84 25.07 -0.91
CA ILE A 260 -19.45 25.43 -0.63
C ILE A 260 -19.00 24.82 0.71
N GLU A 261 -19.84 24.91 1.75
CA GLU A 261 -19.56 24.32 3.07
C GLU A 261 -19.42 22.80 2.99
N ASP A 262 -20.33 22.13 2.27
CA ASP A 262 -20.32 20.70 2.00
C ASP A 262 -19.04 20.26 1.28
N LEU A 263 -18.61 21.02 0.27
CA LEU A 263 -17.39 20.74 -0.50
C LEU A 263 -16.14 20.87 0.38
N LEU A 264 -16.08 21.90 1.23
CA LEU A 264 -14.99 22.09 2.20
C LEU A 264 -14.93 20.95 3.21
N LEU A 265 -16.07 20.58 3.78
CA LEU A 265 -16.15 19.49 4.75
C LEU A 265 -15.65 18.18 4.13
N LEU A 266 -16.14 17.86 2.93
CA LEU A 266 -15.72 16.67 2.18
C LEU A 266 -14.20 16.69 1.89
N ALA A 267 -13.64 17.82 1.45
CA ALA A 267 -12.22 17.95 1.18
C ALA A 267 -11.36 17.77 2.44
N ARG A 268 -11.83 18.23 3.61
CA ARG A 268 -11.16 18.02 4.90
C ARG A 268 -11.19 16.55 5.34
N LEU A 269 -12.36 15.91 5.24
CA LEU A 269 -12.54 14.51 5.60
C LEU A 269 -11.69 13.55 4.73
N GLU A 270 -11.52 13.88 3.44
CA GLU A 270 -10.71 13.09 2.51
C GLU A 270 -9.22 13.17 2.79
N ALA A 271 -8.76 14.31 3.29
CA ALA A 271 -7.35 14.54 3.58
C ALA A 271 -6.86 13.86 4.86
N GLY A 272 -7.75 13.31 5.68
CA GLY A 272 -7.39 12.66 6.95
C GLY A 272 -6.78 13.61 8.00
N GLN A 273 -6.79 14.92 7.76
CA GLN A 273 -6.21 15.95 8.62
C GLN A 273 -7.21 16.56 9.60
N THR A 274 -8.21 15.78 10.01
CA THR A 274 -9.13 16.25 11.03
C THR A 274 -8.45 16.13 12.39
N THR A 275 -7.71 17.16 12.79
CA THR A 275 -7.20 17.36 14.16
C THR A 275 -8.33 17.76 15.12
N GLU A 276 -9.56 17.31 14.86
CA GLU A 276 -10.73 17.69 15.66
C GLU A 276 -10.79 16.85 16.93
N VAL A 277 -11.06 17.54 18.04
CA VAL A 277 -11.18 16.96 19.37
C VAL A 277 -12.36 16.00 19.36
N LEU A 278 -12.08 14.70 19.52
CA LEU A 278 -13.12 13.72 19.75
C LEU A 278 -13.74 13.98 21.12
N ASP A 279 -15.04 14.23 21.14
CA ASP A 279 -15.82 14.53 22.33
C ASP A 279 -16.91 13.46 22.53
N ASP A 280 -17.55 13.50 23.70
CA ASP A 280 -18.62 12.59 24.09
C ASP A 280 -19.96 13.13 23.56
N VAL A 281 -20.40 12.60 22.42
CA VAL A 281 -21.62 13.02 21.75
C VAL A 281 -22.84 12.29 22.30
N ASP A 282 -23.78 13.06 22.84
CA ASP A 282 -25.12 12.58 23.17
C ASP A 282 -25.97 12.45 21.89
N VAL A 283 -26.02 11.22 21.36
CA VAL A 283 -26.75 10.92 20.12
C VAL A 283 -28.24 11.17 20.28
N ALA A 284 -28.81 10.91 21.46
CA ALA A 284 -30.22 11.10 21.72
C ALA A 284 -30.60 12.58 21.64
N ALA A 285 -29.83 13.44 22.32
CA ALA A 285 -30.02 14.89 22.25
C ALA A 285 -29.83 15.43 20.82
N MET A 286 -28.82 14.93 20.11
CA MET A 286 -28.56 15.31 18.72
C MET A 286 -29.72 14.94 17.78
N LEU A 287 -30.26 13.73 17.88
CA LEU A 287 -31.39 13.29 17.04
C LEU A 287 -32.65 14.13 17.30
N HIS A 288 -32.96 14.44 18.56
CA HIS A 288 -34.08 15.33 18.86
C HIS A 288 -33.89 16.73 18.28
N GLY A 289 -32.71 17.34 18.48
CA GLY A 289 -32.43 18.66 17.93
C GLY A 289 -32.54 18.72 16.40
N VAL A 290 -32.02 17.70 15.70
CA VAL A 290 -32.14 17.63 14.24
C VAL A 290 -33.59 17.41 13.80
N ALA A 291 -34.36 16.59 14.53
CA ALA A 291 -35.78 16.39 14.22
C ALA A 291 -36.57 17.69 14.36
N ASP A 292 -36.35 18.46 15.43
CA ASP A 292 -37.03 19.74 15.68
C ASP A 292 -36.71 20.77 14.59
N GLU A 293 -35.43 20.88 14.21
CA GLU A 293 -35.01 21.77 13.11
C GLU A 293 -35.62 21.38 11.76
N CYS A 294 -35.65 20.08 11.44
CA CYS A 294 -36.21 19.61 10.18
C CYS A 294 -37.74 19.76 10.13
N ARG A 295 -38.45 19.66 11.26
CA ARG A 295 -39.87 19.99 11.34
C ARG A 295 -40.12 21.47 11.02
N ALA A 296 -39.22 22.36 11.42
CA ALA A 296 -39.33 23.79 11.14
C ALA A 296 -38.98 24.19 9.68
N LEU A 297 -38.36 23.30 8.89
CA LEU A 297 -37.88 23.61 7.55
C LEU A 297 -39.01 23.79 6.50
N ARG A 298 -40.16 23.14 6.70
CA ARG A 298 -41.29 23.13 5.76
C ARG A 298 -42.62 22.95 6.51
N ALA A 299 -43.63 23.73 6.11
CA ALA A 299 -44.98 23.61 6.66
C ALA A 299 -45.65 22.26 6.35
N ASP A 300 -45.29 21.65 5.21
CA ASP A 300 -45.77 20.33 4.75
C ASP A 300 -44.67 19.25 4.89
N SER A 301 -43.92 19.27 5.98
CA SER A 301 -42.94 18.21 6.27
C SER A 301 -43.64 16.91 6.70
N PRO A 302 -43.12 15.73 6.31
CA PRO A 302 -43.61 14.44 6.81
C PRO A 302 -43.48 14.33 8.33
N GLU A 303 -44.23 13.42 8.94
CA GLU A 303 -44.16 13.22 10.38
C GLU A 303 -42.80 12.64 10.79
N ILE A 304 -42.00 13.42 11.54
CA ILE A 304 -40.69 12.97 12.04
C ILE A 304 -40.84 12.41 13.45
N ARG A 305 -40.50 11.13 13.64
CA ARG A 305 -40.52 10.44 14.95
C ARG A 305 -39.12 10.02 15.38
N CYS A 306 -38.83 10.11 16.68
CA CYS A 306 -37.58 9.65 17.27
C CYS A 306 -37.83 8.42 18.15
N GLU A 307 -37.15 7.32 17.85
CA GLU A 307 -37.21 6.05 18.60
C GLU A 307 -35.83 5.76 19.22
N ILE A 308 -35.63 6.20 20.46
CA ILE A 308 -34.33 6.12 21.13
C ILE A 308 -34.40 5.03 22.20
N ALA A 309 -33.74 3.91 21.93
CA ALA A 309 -33.65 2.77 22.84
C ALA A 309 -32.29 2.70 23.57
N SER A 310 -31.21 3.17 22.94
CA SER A 310 -29.88 3.18 23.54
C SER A 310 -29.61 4.45 24.35
N ARG A 311 -28.87 4.29 25.45
CA ARG A 311 -28.33 5.41 26.26
C ARG A 311 -26.84 5.67 26.04
N ARG A 312 -26.20 4.89 25.15
CA ARG A 312 -24.78 5.03 24.85
C ARG A 312 -24.51 6.33 24.10
N ARG A 313 -23.37 6.93 24.41
CA ARG A 313 -22.79 8.09 23.74
C ARG A 313 -21.78 7.65 22.69
N LEU A 314 -21.46 8.54 21.76
CA LEU A 314 -20.46 8.31 20.71
C LEU A 314 -19.24 9.18 20.94
N ARG A 315 -18.05 8.58 20.85
CA ARG A 315 -16.79 9.32 20.82
C ARG A 315 -16.49 9.80 19.40
N GLY A 316 -16.76 11.07 19.13
CA GLY A 316 -16.72 11.62 17.77
C GLY A 316 -16.64 13.13 17.73
N ASP A 317 -16.57 13.68 16.51
CA ASP A 317 -16.76 15.11 16.30
C ASP A 317 -18.28 15.41 16.27
N PRO A 318 -18.80 16.24 17.20
CA PRO A 318 -20.22 16.56 17.26
C PRO A 318 -20.76 17.24 15.99
N LYS A 319 -19.96 18.12 15.35
CA LYS A 319 -20.38 18.86 14.15
C LYS A 319 -20.47 17.95 12.94
N GLN A 320 -19.50 17.04 12.78
CA GLN A 320 -19.49 16.09 11.68
C GLN A 320 -20.64 15.08 11.80
N LEU A 321 -20.82 14.49 12.99
CA LEU A 321 -21.90 13.53 13.23
C LEU A 321 -23.27 14.20 13.02
N ARG A 322 -23.44 15.42 13.52
CA ARG A 322 -24.65 16.21 13.27
C ARG A 322 -24.86 16.48 11.78
N SER A 323 -23.81 16.86 11.05
CA SER A 323 -23.89 17.08 9.60
C SER A 323 -24.32 15.82 8.85
N ALA A 324 -23.80 14.65 9.23
CA ALA A 324 -24.21 13.37 8.64
C ALA A 324 -25.69 13.07 8.90
N VAL A 325 -26.16 13.27 10.14
CA VAL A 325 -27.57 13.07 10.48
C VAL A 325 -28.45 14.05 9.72
N VAL A 326 -28.14 15.35 9.71
CA VAL A 326 -28.89 16.36 8.95
C VAL A 326 -28.99 15.98 7.48
N ASN A 327 -27.89 15.54 6.86
CA ASN A 327 -27.90 15.10 5.45
C ASN A 327 -28.82 13.90 5.21
N LEU A 328 -28.88 12.94 6.13
CA LEU A 328 -29.79 11.80 6.04
C LEU A 328 -31.26 12.21 6.22
N VAL A 329 -31.56 13.02 7.24
CA VAL A 329 -32.93 13.47 7.54
C VAL A 329 -33.46 14.39 6.44
N VAL A 330 -32.65 15.33 5.96
CA VAL A 330 -33.01 16.20 4.84
C VAL A 330 -33.30 15.35 3.60
N ASN A 331 -32.48 14.33 3.31
CA ASN A 331 -32.74 13.42 2.20
C ASN A 331 -34.07 12.67 2.37
N ALA A 332 -34.33 12.11 3.55
CA ALA A 332 -35.60 11.46 3.87
C ALA A 332 -36.79 12.41 3.66
N VAL A 333 -36.75 13.61 4.22
CA VAL A 333 -37.82 14.62 4.12
C VAL A 333 -38.08 15.05 2.66
N HIS A 334 -37.05 15.13 1.82
CA HIS A 334 -37.22 15.55 0.42
C HIS A 334 -37.85 14.48 -0.48
N HIS A 335 -37.67 13.21 -0.12
CA HIS A 335 -38.12 12.06 -0.91
C HIS A 335 -39.38 11.40 -0.35
N THR A 336 -39.88 11.91 0.77
CA THR A 336 -41.11 11.45 1.44
C THR A 336 -42.25 12.44 1.17
N PRO A 337 -43.45 11.98 0.79
CA PRO A 337 -44.61 12.85 0.65
C PRO A 337 -45.08 13.39 2.02
N ALA A 338 -45.90 14.43 2.04
CA ALA A 338 -46.28 15.14 3.27
C ALA A 338 -47.07 14.27 4.28
N ASP A 339 -47.77 13.25 3.79
CA ASP A 339 -48.51 12.24 4.57
C ASP A 339 -47.65 11.05 5.00
N GLY A 340 -46.37 11.03 4.61
CA GLY A 340 -45.42 10.01 4.99
C GLY A 340 -44.76 10.23 6.35
N HIS A 341 -43.89 9.31 6.73
CA HIS A 341 -43.25 9.22 8.03
C HIS A 341 -41.73 9.04 7.88
N VAL A 342 -40.99 9.82 8.65
CA VAL A 342 -39.55 9.67 8.81
C VAL A 342 -39.24 9.26 10.24
N THR A 343 -38.60 8.12 10.43
CA THR A 343 -38.24 7.58 11.75
C THR A 343 -36.72 7.67 11.95
N LEU A 344 -36.31 8.36 13.01
CA LEU A 344 -34.93 8.43 13.48
C LEU A 344 -34.77 7.49 14.66
N MET A 345 -33.82 6.57 14.60
CA MET A 345 -33.67 5.54 15.62
C MET A 345 -32.24 5.44 16.11
N TRP A 346 -32.10 5.22 17.43
CA TRP A 346 -30.83 4.92 18.08
C TRP A 346 -30.99 3.71 18.99
N ARG A 347 -30.38 2.58 18.62
CA ARG A 347 -30.49 1.31 19.35
C ARG A 347 -29.17 0.57 19.43
N ASP A 348 -29.02 -0.28 20.45
CA ASP A 348 -27.87 -1.16 20.57
C ASP A 348 -28.16 -2.50 19.86
N GLU A 349 -27.23 -2.97 19.04
CA GLU A 349 -27.26 -4.28 18.40
C GLU A 349 -25.98 -5.05 18.74
N ARG A 350 -26.10 -6.02 19.65
CA ARG A 350 -24.97 -6.83 20.17
C ARG A 350 -23.88 -5.94 20.79
N GLN A 351 -22.73 -5.77 20.11
CA GLN A 351 -21.62 -4.93 20.55
C GLN A 351 -21.52 -3.60 19.79
N GLU A 352 -22.39 -3.37 18.82
CA GLU A 352 -22.45 -2.13 18.04
C GLU A 352 -23.67 -1.31 18.48
N SER A 353 -23.65 -0.02 18.17
CA SER A 353 -24.85 0.82 18.25
C SER A 353 -25.21 1.32 16.84
N VAL A 354 -26.50 1.37 16.56
CA VAL A 354 -27.06 1.60 15.23
C VAL A 354 -27.88 2.87 15.25
N LEU A 355 -27.47 3.83 14.40
CA LEU A 355 -28.27 5.00 14.05
C LEU A 355 -28.95 4.70 12.72
N GLU A 356 -30.27 4.69 12.70
CA GLU A 356 -31.07 4.41 11.49
C GLU A 356 -31.95 5.61 11.16
N VAL A 357 -31.95 6.03 9.90
CA VAL A 357 -32.93 6.96 9.35
C VAL A 357 -33.77 6.18 8.33
N ARG A 358 -35.06 6.05 8.62
CA ARG A 358 -36.03 5.35 7.78
C ARG A 358 -37.05 6.34 7.24
N ASP A 359 -37.36 6.21 5.96
CA ASP A 359 -38.47 6.90 5.30
C ASP A 359 -39.41 5.91 4.60
N ASP A 360 -40.63 6.36 4.31
CA ASP A 360 -41.64 5.69 3.47
C ASP A 360 -41.80 6.39 2.10
N GLY A 361 -40.72 7.01 1.61
CA GLY A 361 -40.69 7.72 0.33
C GLY A 361 -40.64 6.84 -0.92
N GLU A 362 -40.29 7.46 -2.04
CA GLU A 362 -40.23 6.81 -3.38
C GLU A 362 -39.25 5.63 -3.48
N GLY A 363 -38.34 5.49 -2.51
CA GLY A 363 -37.34 4.44 -2.50
C GLY A 363 -36.26 4.61 -3.59
N ILE A 364 -35.33 3.66 -3.66
CA ILE A 364 -34.16 3.71 -4.54
C ILE A 364 -34.01 2.37 -5.24
N ALA A 365 -33.91 2.39 -6.57
CA ALA A 365 -33.68 1.17 -7.34
C ALA A 365 -32.31 0.55 -7.00
N PRO A 366 -32.18 -0.79 -6.94
CA PRO A 366 -30.95 -1.47 -6.52
C PRO A 366 -29.69 -1.07 -7.33
N GLU A 367 -29.87 -0.74 -8.61
CA GLU A 367 -28.79 -0.30 -9.50
C GLU A 367 -28.14 1.03 -9.09
N HIS A 368 -28.87 1.89 -8.36
CA HIS A 368 -28.37 3.18 -7.91
C HIS A 368 -27.70 3.10 -6.54
N ILE A 369 -28.04 2.12 -5.70
CA ILE A 369 -27.54 2.01 -4.31
C ILE A 369 -26.00 2.05 -4.20
N PRO A 370 -25.21 1.40 -5.08
CA PRO A 370 -23.75 1.50 -5.02
C PRO A 370 -23.23 2.92 -5.31
N ARG A 371 -23.99 3.70 -6.10
CA ARG A 371 -23.57 4.97 -6.71
C ARG A 371 -24.10 6.21 -6.00
N ILE A 372 -25.18 6.13 -5.22
CA ILE A 372 -25.75 7.26 -4.47
C ILE A 372 -24.80 7.89 -3.44
N THR A 373 -23.69 7.22 -3.11
CA THR A 373 -22.62 7.77 -2.27
C THR A 373 -21.46 8.39 -3.07
N GLU A 374 -21.52 8.37 -4.40
CA GLU A 374 -20.62 9.09 -5.30
C GLU A 374 -20.94 10.59 -5.27
N ARG A 375 -19.92 11.43 -5.52
CA ARG A 375 -20.09 12.88 -5.53
C ARG A 375 -20.93 13.31 -6.72
N PHE A 376 -21.85 14.23 -6.49
CA PHE A 376 -22.73 14.81 -7.51
C PHE A 376 -23.65 13.79 -8.22
N TYR A 377 -23.66 12.53 -7.79
CA TYR A 377 -24.52 11.51 -8.37
C TYR A 377 -25.96 11.69 -7.90
N ARG A 378 -26.91 11.52 -8.83
CA ARG A 378 -28.35 11.67 -8.61
C ARG A 378 -29.09 10.69 -9.52
N VAL A 379 -30.14 10.08 -8.99
CA VAL A 379 -30.98 9.12 -9.74
C VAL A 379 -31.72 9.81 -10.89
N ASP A 380 -32.33 10.97 -10.64
CA ASP A 380 -32.97 11.79 -11.67
C ASP A 380 -32.46 13.24 -11.65
N SER A 381 -31.96 13.73 -12.79
CA SER A 381 -31.43 15.09 -12.90
C SER A 381 -32.49 16.15 -13.23
N GLY A 382 -33.68 15.74 -13.69
CA GLY A 382 -34.80 16.61 -14.09
C GLY A 382 -35.68 17.09 -12.93
N ARG A 383 -36.36 16.17 -12.21
CA ARG A 383 -37.26 16.49 -11.07
C ARG A 383 -36.51 17.04 -9.85
N SER A 384 -35.25 16.67 -9.69
CA SER A 384 -34.50 17.00 -8.48
C SER A 384 -33.83 18.38 -8.51
N ARG A 385 -33.83 19.08 -9.67
CA ARG A 385 -33.39 20.49 -9.74
C ARG A 385 -34.32 21.43 -8.96
N GLU A 386 -35.63 21.15 -8.95
CA GLU A 386 -36.64 21.90 -8.20
C GLU A 386 -36.56 21.62 -6.69
N ARG A 387 -36.17 20.40 -6.29
CA ARG A 387 -36.04 19.96 -4.88
C ARG A 387 -34.66 20.22 -4.25
N GLY A 388 -33.81 21.05 -4.85
CA GLY A 388 -32.64 21.64 -4.16
C GLY A 388 -31.40 20.76 -3.90
N GLY A 389 -31.47 19.43 -4.05
CA GLY A 389 -30.35 18.53 -3.71
C GLY A 389 -29.02 18.83 -4.41
N THR A 390 -27.91 18.79 -3.67
CA THR A 390 -26.54 19.09 -4.12
C THR A 390 -25.83 17.86 -4.70
N GLY A 391 -26.28 16.65 -4.35
CA GLY A 391 -25.59 15.39 -4.67
C GLY A 391 -24.31 15.16 -3.86
N LEU A 392 -24.04 15.99 -2.84
CA LEU A 392 -22.88 15.84 -1.95
C LEU A 392 -23.23 15.21 -0.61
N GLY A 393 -24.49 15.29 -0.16
CA GLY A 393 -24.91 14.90 1.19
C GLY A 393 -24.55 13.45 1.56
N LEU A 394 -24.94 12.46 0.76
CA LEU A 394 -24.61 11.05 1.03
C LEU A 394 -23.10 10.76 0.91
N ALA A 395 -22.37 11.50 0.08
CA ALA A 395 -20.91 11.41 0.03
C ALA A 395 -20.27 11.92 1.33
N ILE A 396 -20.81 12.99 1.93
CA ILE A 396 -20.39 13.49 3.25
C ILE A 396 -20.67 12.45 4.32
N VAL A 397 -21.89 11.89 4.37
CA VAL A 397 -22.27 10.84 5.33
C VAL A 397 -21.27 9.68 5.28
N LYS A 398 -20.96 9.18 4.08
CA LYS A 398 -19.98 8.10 3.90
C LYS A 398 -18.59 8.45 4.45
N HIS A 399 -18.11 9.66 4.23
CA HIS A 399 -16.79 10.09 4.71
C HIS A 399 -16.76 10.33 6.23
N VAL A 400 -17.81 10.94 6.78
CA VAL A 400 -17.96 11.12 8.24
C VAL A 400 -17.99 9.76 8.94
N LEU A 401 -18.77 8.80 8.43
CA LEU A 401 -18.84 7.46 9.01
C LEU A 401 -17.49 6.75 8.94
N ARG A 402 -16.80 6.82 7.80
CA ARG A 402 -15.45 6.24 7.65
C ARG A 402 -14.46 6.84 8.66
N TYR A 403 -14.49 8.16 8.87
CA TYR A 403 -13.65 8.83 9.86
C TYR A 403 -13.93 8.33 11.29
N HIS A 404 -15.20 8.04 11.60
CA HIS A 404 -15.63 7.47 12.87
C HIS A 404 -15.54 5.93 12.91
N ALA A 405 -14.85 5.29 11.96
CA ALA A 405 -14.78 3.82 11.84
C ALA A 405 -16.15 3.11 11.79
N ALA A 406 -17.19 3.84 11.39
CA ALA A 406 -18.56 3.36 11.24
C ALA A 406 -18.83 2.91 9.79
N LYS A 407 -19.83 2.05 9.62
CA LYS A 407 -20.27 1.55 8.31
C LYS A 407 -21.64 2.11 7.95
N LEU A 408 -21.80 2.49 6.68
CA LEU A 408 -23.10 2.83 6.09
C LEU A 408 -23.65 1.60 5.37
N GLU A 409 -24.84 1.18 5.75
CA GLU A 409 -25.64 0.17 5.09
C GLU A 409 -26.92 0.83 4.58
N ILE A 410 -27.30 0.55 3.34
CA ILE A 410 -28.48 1.16 2.70
C ILE A 410 -29.39 0.03 2.24
N GLN A 411 -30.63 0.03 2.73
CA GLN A 411 -31.67 -0.91 2.34
C GLN A 411 -32.82 -0.10 1.78
N SER A 412 -33.14 -0.28 0.51
CA SER A 412 -34.21 0.47 -0.16
C SER A 412 -34.78 -0.36 -1.30
N GLN A 413 -36.08 -0.19 -1.54
CA GLN A 413 -36.79 -0.74 -2.69
C GLN A 413 -37.70 0.35 -3.25
N PRO A 414 -37.87 0.44 -4.59
CA PRO A 414 -38.82 1.38 -5.19
C PRO A 414 -40.21 1.25 -4.55
N ASP A 415 -40.83 2.39 -4.27
CA ASP A 415 -42.17 2.53 -3.66
C ASP A 415 -42.34 1.94 -2.24
N ALA A 416 -41.25 1.55 -1.58
CA ALA A 416 -41.26 0.99 -0.22
C ALA A 416 -40.44 1.82 0.79
N GLY A 417 -39.92 2.98 0.37
CA GLY A 417 -39.05 3.84 1.17
C GLY A 417 -37.61 3.35 1.27
N SER A 418 -36.82 4.07 2.07
CA SER A 418 -35.40 3.78 2.27
C SER A 418 -35.03 3.71 3.75
N ARG A 419 -33.98 2.93 4.04
CA ARG A 419 -33.33 2.84 5.35
C ARG A 419 -31.84 3.07 5.18
N PHE A 420 -31.34 4.09 5.86
CA PHE A 420 -29.93 4.40 5.98
C PHE A 420 -29.47 4.03 7.38
N ILE A 421 -28.62 3.01 7.47
CA ILE A 421 -28.21 2.35 8.70
C ILE A 421 -26.72 2.63 8.93
N CYS A 422 -26.41 3.38 9.98
CA CYS A 422 -25.07 3.74 10.41
C CYS A 422 -24.67 2.88 11.61
N ARG A 423 -23.72 1.96 11.40
CA ARG A 423 -23.24 1.02 12.44
C ARG A 423 -21.94 1.50 13.06
N PHE A 424 -21.95 1.77 14.37
CA PHE A 424 -20.79 2.25 15.12
C PHE A 424 -20.15 1.12 15.93
N PRO A 425 -18.82 0.94 15.86
CA PRO A 425 -18.13 -0.13 16.56
C PRO A 425 -17.98 0.15 18.06
N PRO A 426 -17.78 -0.87 18.91
CA PRO A 426 -17.63 -0.72 20.36
C PRO A 426 -16.50 0.23 20.77
N SER A 427 -15.44 0.34 19.97
CA SER A 427 -14.32 1.26 20.21
C SER A 427 -14.71 2.75 20.19
N ARG A 428 -15.90 3.08 19.69
CA ARG A 428 -16.44 4.44 19.61
C ARG A 428 -17.62 4.67 20.55
N LEU A 429 -18.06 3.65 21.27
CA LEU A 429 -19.20 3.75 22.18
C LEU A 429 -18.70 4.10 23.59
N ILE A 430 -19.43 4.96 24.27
CA ILE A 430 -19.20 5.35 25.66
C ILE A 430 -20.49 5.10 26.43
N GLY A 431 -20.45 4.24 27.44
CA GLY A 431 -21.63 3.93 28.26
C GLY A 431 -21.73 2.47 28.67
#